data_AF-A0A5D0TMF2-F1
#
_entry.id   AF-A0A5D0TMF2-F1
#
_cell.length_a   1.000
_cell.length_b   1.000
_cell.length_c   1.000
_cell.angle_alpha   90.00
_cell.angle_beta   90.00
_cell.angle_gamma   90.00
#
_symmetry.space_group_name_H-M   'P 1'
#
loop_
_entity.id
_entity.type
_entity.pdbx_description
1 polymer ?
#
loop_
_entity_poly.entity_id
_entity_poly.type
_entity_poly.pdbx_seq_one_letter_code
_entity_poly.pdbx_strand_id
1 'polypeptide(L)'
;MTDRAGSGRAGTAPTSTDPPRRNRVYAGSVSAVVDLDAAIGFVVARGDAVERARLSRLRTGAPAPVELIERAEFGQTPDGGWPATLDGPIGSVDATCFRLAELDDLGALGRPAARHALDWLATRQSADGGWEEDSALAEVAPDWARPGDPEAGFYLTANAGFWLTVAGLDARSAGPLDHRVGGAYAGVVQAAAQAVVERLGPDGSWPSFLPAGWLSAAVLHRQAMYDESARIQAVLAERIPELSPADAAWLAATLRRVGVGEEQWLLVSARRRLAETQRSDGGWDSDDGHQFDVHTTLRAVRACLTPSTVPD
;
A
#
# COMPACT_ATOMS: atom_id res chain seq x y z
N MET A 1 72.72 -18.43 6.67
CA MET A 1 73.96 -19.21 6.73
C MET A 1 73.50 -20.64 6.99
N THR A 2 73.22 -21.52 6.03
CA THR A 2 73.66 -21.83 4.65
C THR A 2 72.43 -22.40 3.89
N ASP A 3 72.05 -21.93 2.69
CA ASP A 3 72.37 -22.47 1.33
C ASP A 3 72.00 -23.98 1.18
N ARG A 4 71.32 -24.51 0.14
CA ARG A 4 70.92 -24.05 -1.21
C ARG A 4 70.09 -25.15 -1.93
N ALA A 5 69.24 -24.76 -2.89
CA ALA A 5 68.79 -25.48 -4.12
C ALA A 5 67.98 -26.80 -3.98
N GLY A 6 67.05 -27.18 -4.86
CA GLY A 6 66.52 -26.63 -6.12
C GLY A 6 65.91 -27.74 -6.99
N SER A 7 64.81 -27.41 -7.70
CA SER A 7 64.29 -28.01 -8.96
C SER A 7 63.71 -29.44 -9.00
N GLY A 8 62.53 -29.56 -9.64
CA GLY A 8 62.02 -30.82 -10.20
C GLY A 8 60.52 -30.81 -10.52
N ARG A 9 60.17 -30.60 -11.79
CA ARG A 9 58.79 -30.62 -12.35
C ARG A 9 58.41 -32.02 -12.88
N ALA A 10 57.09 -32.21 -13.05
CA ALA A 10 56.38 -33.32 -13.75
C ALA A 10 56.30 -34.64 -12.96
N GLY A 11 55.16 -35.32 -12.78
CA GLY A 11 53.84 -35.22 -13.40
C GLY A 11 53.39 -36.65 -13.71
N THR A 12 52.32 -37.14 -13.10
CA THR A 12 51.50 -38.27 -13.59
C THR A 12 50.30 -38.48 -12.65
N ALA A 13 49.11 -38.53 -13.23
CA ALA A 13 47.82 -38.72 -12.56
C ALA A 13 47.63 -40.15 -12.02
N PRO A 14 46.71 -40.34 -11.06
CA PRO A 14 45.92 -41.57 -10.98
C PRO A 14 44.48 -41.33 -11.42
N THR A 15 44.04 -42.31 -12.20
CA THR A 15 42.75 -42.55 -12.83
C THR A 15 41.57 -42.64 -11.87
N SER A 16 40.51 -41.96 -12.28
CA SER A 16 39.09 -42.12 -11.92
C SER A 16 38.64 -43.59 -11.86
N THR A 17 37.90 -43.93 -10.81
CA THR A 17 36.60 -44.65 -10.90
C THR A 17 35.90 -44.57 -9.55
N ASP A 18 35.00 -43.59 -9.39
CA ASP A 18 33.98 -43.56 -8.33
C ASP A 18 32.63 -43.33 -9.04
N PRO A 19 31.57 -44.12 -8.77
CA PRO A 19 30.33 -44.10 -9.55
C PRO A 19 29.57 -42.77 -9.36
N PRO A 20 28.72 -42.36 -10.32
CA PRO A 20 28.14 -41.03 -10.32
C PRO A 20 27.26 -40.85 -9.08
N ARG A 21 27.70 -39.96 -8.19
CA ARG A 21 26.85 -39.42 -7.13
C ARG A 21 25.63 -38.83 -7.82
N ARG A 22 24.47 -39.50 -7.64
CA ARG A 22 23.17 -38.93 -7.97
C ARG A 22 23.15 -37.54 -7.35
N ASN A 23 23.05 -36.52 -8.21
CA ASN A 23 22.80 -35.15 -7.81
C ASN A 23 21.62 -35.16 -6.84
N ARG A 24 21.91 -35.05 -5.54
CA ARG A 24 20.95 -34.55 -4.58
C ARG A 24 20.70 -33.12 -5.03
N VAL A 25 19.61 -32.94 -5.75
CA VAL A 25 19.01 -31.62 -5.97
C VAL A 25 18.71 -31.09 -4.58
N TYR A 26 19.58 -30.21 -4.08
CA TYR A 26 19.18 -29.30 -3.03
C TYR A 26 18.01 -28.51 -3.61
N ALA A 27 16.86 -28.56 -2.96
CA ALA A 27 15.75 -27.65 -3.20
C ALA A 27 16.24 -26.24 -2.82
N GLY A 28 17.03 -25.66 -3.71
CA GLY A 28 17.39 -24.26 -3.69
C GLY A 28 16.13 -23.47 -3.97
N SER A 29 15.77 -22.64 -3.01
CA SER A 29 14.84 -21.52 -3.11
C SER A 29 14.71 -21.04 -4.56
N VAL A 30 13.62 -21.44 -5.22
CA VAL A 30 13.04 -20.59 -6.25
C VAL A 30 12.63 -19.34 -5.48
N SER A 31 13.25 -18.19 -5.75
CA SER A 31 12.73 -16.92 -5.24
C SER A 31 11.26 -16.89 -5.66
N ALA A 32 10.33 -16.91 -4.70
CA ALA A 32 8.92 -16.82 -5.04
C ALA A 32 8.73 -15.50 -5.79
N VAL A 33 8.30 -15.59 -7.05
CA VAL A 33 7.99 -14.43 -7.90
C VAL A 33 6.48 -14.42 -8.11
N VAL A 34 5.88 -13.24 -7.98
CA VAL A 34 4.45 -13.05 -8.26
C VAL A 34 4.20 -13.29 -9.76
N ASP A 35 3.25 -14.16 -10.07
CA ASP A 35 2.75 -14.36 -11.43
C ASP A 35 1.73 -13.27 -11.76
N LEU A 36 2.22 -12.16 -12.32
CA LEU A 36 1.38 -11.02 -12.71
C LEU A 36 0.40 -11.37 -13.83
N ASP A 37 0.75 -12.27 -14.75
CA ASP A 37 -0.13 -12.65 -15.85
C ASP A 37 -1.33 -13.45 -15.35
N ALA A 38 -1.12 -14.37 -14.40
CA ALA A 38 -2.20 -15.07 -13.71
C ALA A 38 -3.09 -14.10 -12.92
N ALA A 39 -2.51 -13.16 -12.17
CA ALA A 39 -3.26 -12.14 -11.43
C ALA A 39 -4.13 -11.26 -12.35
N ILE A 40 -3.58 -10.84 -13.48
CA ILE A 40 -4.30 -10.11 -14.53
C ILE A 40 -5.46 -10.97 -15.06
N GLY A 41 -5.21 -12.24 -15.37
CA GLY A 41 -6.22 -13.19 -15.82
C GLY A 41 -7.36 -13.35 -14.82
N PHE A 42 -7.04 -13.45 -13.52
CA PHE A 42 -8.01 -13.53 -12.44
C PHE A 42 -8.95 -12.31 -12.44
N VAL A 43 -8.40 -11.09 -12.46
CA VAL A 43 -9.22 -9.86 -12.45
C VAL A 43 -10.04 -9.72 -13.73
N VAL A 44 -9.52 -10.10 -14.89
CA VAL A 44 -10.29 -10.09 -16.15
C VAL A 44 -11.49 -11.03 -16.07
N ALA A 45 -11.30 -12.23 -15.50
CA ALA A 45 -12.33 -13.26 -15.40
C ALA A 45 -13.38 -12.99 -14.32
N ARG A 46 -12.98 -12.40 -13.18
CA ARG A 46 -13.83 -12.26 -11.99
C ARG A 46 -14.29 -10.83 -11.70
N GLY A 47 -13.54 -9.83 -12.14
CA GLY A 47 -13.83 -8.43 -11.82
C GLY A 47 -15.07 -7.90 -12.55
N ASP A 48 -15.67 -6.87 -11.99
CA ASP A 48 -16.72 -6.10 -12.63
C ASP A 48 -16.15 -5.13 -13.69
N ALA A 49 -17.00 -4.26 -14.24
CA ALA A 49 -16.55 -3.29 -15.24
C ALA A 49 -15.59 -2.22 -14.67
N VAL A 50 -15.81 -1.77 -13.43
CA VAL A 50 -14.97 -0.76 -12.77
C VAL A 50 -13.63 -1.37 -12.37
N GLU A 51 -13.63 -2.59 -11.83
CA GLU A 51 -12.42 -3.33 -11.45
C GLU A 51 -11.54 -3.64 -12.66
N ARG A 52 -12.13 -4.02 -13.81
CA ARG A 52 -11.37 -4.17 -15.05
C ARG A 52 -10.82 -2.85 -15.59
N ALA A 53 -11.52 -1.74 -15.39
CA ALA A 53 -11.00 -0.42 -15.75
C ALA A 53 -9.82 0.00 -14.85
N ARG A 54 -9.91 -0.26 -13.53
CA ARG A 54 -8.79 -0.10 -12.59
C ARG A 54 -7.58 -0.90 -13.06
N LEU A 55 -7.75 -2.18 -13.39
CA LEU A 55 -6.67 -3.02 -13.93
C LEU A 55 -6.06 -2.43 -15.21
N SER A 56 -6.92 -2.05 -16.16
CA SER A 56 -6.47 -1.50 -17.45
C SER A 56 -5.61 -0.25 -17.26
N ARG A 57 -6.04 0.66 -16.37
CA ARG A 57 -5.30 1.87 -16.04
C ARG A 57 -3.98 1.55 -15.35
N LEU A 58 -3.99 0.68 -14.33
CA LEU A 58 -2.78 0.28 -13.62
C LEU A 58 -1.71 -0.29 -14.56
N ARG A 59 -2.11 -1.08 -15.56
CA ARG A 59 -1.18 -1.70 -16.51
C ARG A 59 -0.63 -0.75 -17.58
N THR A 60 -1.49 0.12 -18.10
CA THR A 60 -1.19 0.85 -19.35
C THR A 60 -1.04 2.35 -19.17
N GLY A 61 -1.48 2.90 -18.03
CA GLY A 61 -1.62 4.34 -17.82
C GLY A 61 -2.76 4.98 -18.65
N ALA A 62 -3.44 4.23 -19.51
CA ALA A 62 -4.50 4.76 -20.37
C ALA A 62 -5.70 5.22 -19.54
N PRO A 63 -6.29 6.41 -19.83
CA PRO A 63 -7.44 6.91 -19.10
C PRO A 63 -8.61 5.92 -19.08
N ALA A 64 -9.25 5.77 -17.93
CA ALA A 64 -10.46 4.96 -17.81
C ALA A 64 -11.65 5.68 -18.49
N PRO A 65 -12.60 4.92 -19.08
CA PRO A 65 -13.85 5.50 -19.61
C PRO A 65 -14.59 6.31 -18.55
N VAL A 66 -15.12 7.48 -18.94
CA VAL A 66 -15.74 8.42 -18.00
C VAL A 66 -16.95 7.81 -17.29
N GLU A 67 -17.71 6.99 -17.99
CA GLU A 67 -18.90 6.32 -17.46
C GLU A 67 -18.55 5.31 -16.35
N LEU A 68 -17.35 4.71 -16.42
CA LEU A 68 -16.86 3.80 -15.37
C LEU A 68 -16.31 4.56 -14.17
N ILE A 69 -15.75 5.76 -14.39
CA ILE A 69 -15.36 6.65 -13.30
C ILE A 69 -16.60 7.18 -12.58
N GLU A 70 -17.62 7.64 -13.30
CA GLU A 70 -18.89 8.12 -12.72
C GLU A 70 -19.59 7.05 -11.87
N ARG A 71 -19.48 5.78 -12.27
CA ARG A 71 -19.95 4.65 -11.46
C ARG A 71 -19.18 4.49 -10.15
N ALA A 72 -17.87 4.71 -10.15
CA ALA A 72 -17.05 4.70 -8.93
C ALA A 72 -17.30 5.93 -8.05
N GLU A 73 -17.66 7.07 -8.66
CA GLU A 73 -18.03 8.31 -7.97
C GLU A 73 -19.45 8.27 -7.35
N PHE A 74 -20.28 7.30 -7.73
CA PHE A 74 -21.67 7.20 -7.31
C PHE A 74 -21.82 7.11 -5.78
N GLY A 75 -22.89 7.71 -5.25
CA GLY A 75 -23.24 7.63 -3.83
C GLY A 75 -22.50 8.61 -2.91
N GLN A 76 -21.78 9.60 -3.46
CA GLN A 76 -21.17 10.68 -2.66
C GLN A 76 -22.28 11.54 -2.01
N THR A 77 -22.12 11.89 -0.74
CA THR A 77 -23.03 12.82 -0.05
C THR A 77 -22.87 14.25 -0.59
N PRO A 78 -23.86 15.14 -0.40
CA PRO A 78 -23.75 16.54 -0.81
C PRO A 78 -22.56 17.29 -0.22
N ASP A 79 -22.08 16.86 0.96
CA ASP A 79 -20.94 17.45 1.66
C ASP A 79 -19.59 16.92 1.17
N GLY A 80 -19.57 15.92 0.28
CA GLY A 80 -18.37 15.40 -0.36
C GLY A 80 -17.82 14.08 0.20
N GLY A 81 -18.26 13.63 1.38
CA GLY A 81 -17.88 12.31 1.88
C GLY A 81 -18.66 11.17 1.18
N TRP A 82 -18.17 9.93 1.25
CA TRP A 82 -18.98 8.75 0.93
C TRP A 82 -19.54 8.12 2.21
N PRO A 83 -20.80 7.69 2.24
CA PRO A 83 -21.39 7.09 3.43
C PRO A 83 -20.88 5.67 3.68
N ALA A 84 -20.89 5.24 4.95
CA ALA A 84 -20.52 3.89 5.36
C ALA A 84 -21.49 2.82 4.82
N THR A 85 -22.75 3.19 4.65
CA THR A 85 -23.79 2.35 4.05
C THR A 85 -24.32 2.99 2.78
N LEU A 86 -24.74 2.17 1.81
CA LEU A 86 -25.33 2.66 0.58
C LEU A 86 -26.53 3.55 0.89
N ASP A 87 -26.60 4.72 0.23
CA ASP A 87 -27.62 5.75 0.43
C ASP A 87 -27.68 6.37 1.85
N GLY A 88 -26.65 6.15 2.66
CA GLY A 88 -26.51 6.81 3.97
C GLY A 88 -26.39 8.34 3.83
N PRO A 89 -26.98 9.13 4.75
CA PRO A 89 -26.94 10.59 4.66
C PRO A 89 -25.63 11.20 5.19
N ILE A 90 -24.83 10.42 5.92
CA ILE A 90 -23.63 10.90 6.63
C ILE A 90 -22.40 10.29 5.97
N GLY A 91 -21.44 11.14 5.61
CA GLY A 91 -20.14 10.70 5.09
C GLY A 91 -19.30 10.03 6.17
N SER A 92 -18.65 8.93 5.82
CA SER A 92 -17.69 8.20 6.66
C SER A 92 -16.26 8.47 6.19
N VAL A 93 -15.36 8.67 7.15
CA VAL A 93 -13.93 8.85 6.88
C VAL A 93 -13.34 7.60 6.24
N ASP A 94 -13.61 6.41 6.78
CA ASP A 94 -13.11 5.14 6.26
C ASP A 94 -13.65 4.85 4.85
N ALA A 95 -14.97 4.96 4.65
CA ALA A 95 -15.60 4.75 3.34
C ALA A 95 -15.10 5.75 2.28
N THR A 96 -14.87 7.00 2.68
CA THR A 96 -14.29 8.01 1.79
C THR A 96 -12.86 7.65 1.39
N CYS A 97 -12.02 7.23 2.35
CA CYS A 97 -10.66 6.76 2.05
C CYS A 97 -10.66 5.52 1.15
N PHE A 98 -11.59 4.59 1.36
CA PHE A 98 -11.78 3.44 0.48
C PHE A 98 -12.10 3.87 -0.96
N ARG A 99 -13.04 4.80 -1.15
CA ARG A 99 -13.40 5.31 -2.48
C ARG A 99 -12.26 6.07 -3.16
N LEU A 100 -11.48 6.83 -2.40
CA LEU A 100 -10.28 7.48 -2.92
C LEU A 100 -9.25 6.46 -3.46
N ALA A 101 -9.15 5.27 -2.85
CA ALA A 101 -8.31 4.19 -3.36
C ALA A 101 -8.74 3.70 -4.74
N GLU A 102 -10.03 3.51 -4.95
CA GLU A 102 -10.59 3.09 -6.24
C GLU A 102 -10.39 4.18 -7.31
N LEU A 103 -10.62 5.44 -6.95
CA LEU A 103 -10.43 6.58 -7.83
C LEU A 103 -8.95 6.79 -8.18
N ASP A 104 -8.02 6.53 -7.26
CA ASP A 104 -6.58 6.55 -7.54
C ASP A 104 -6.18 5.49 -8.56
N ASP A 105 -6.70 4.27 -8.45
CA ASP A 105 -6.45 3.21 -9.45
C ASP A 105 -7.02 3.56 -10.83
N LEU A 106 -8.10 4.35 -10.91
CA LEU A 106 -8.66 4.89 -12.15
C LEU A 106 -7.90 6.13 -12.67
N GLY A 107 -7.00 6.70 -11.86
CA GLY A 107 -6.33 7.98 -12.12
C GLY A 107 -7.29 9.17 -12.12
N ALA A 108 -8.28 9.13 -11.23
CA ALA A 108 -9.40 10.05 -11.11
C ALA A 108 -9.33 10.99 -9.90
N LEU A 109 -8.24 10.98 -9.10
CA LEU A 109 -8.09 11.88 -7.94
C LEU A 109 -8.20 13.37 -8.28
N GLY A 110 -7.90 13.75 -9.54
CA GLY A 110 -8.03 15.11 -10.02
C GLY A 110 -9.46 15.55 -10.37
N ARG A 111 -10.46 14.66 -10.33
CA ARG A 111 -11.85 14.98 -10.70
C ARG A 111 -12.62 15.70 -9.59
N PRO A 112 -13.74 16.39 -9.91
CA PRO A 112 -14.51 17.14 -8.92
C PRO A 112 -14.95 16.32 -7.71
N ALA A 113 -15.44 15.08 -7.89
CA ALA A 113 -15.88 14.23 -6.79
C ALA A 113 -14.74 13.92 -5.82
N ALA A 114 -13.59 13.44 -6.33
CA ALA A 114 -12.41 13.17 -5.50
C ALA A 114 -11.90 14.43 -4.79
N ARG A 115 -11.83 15.58 -5.48
CA ARG A 115 -11.43 16.86 -4.87
C ARG A 115 -12.38 17.27 -3.75
N HIS A 116 -13.69 17.10 -3.94
CA HIS A 116 -14.68 17.42 -2.92
C HIS A 116 -14.50 16.52 -1.68
N ALA A 117 -14.26 15.22 -1.86
CA ALA A 117 -13.95 14.31 -0.76
C ALA A 117 -12.66 14.67 -0.02
N LEU A 118 -11.62 15.08 -0.74
CA LEU A 118 -10.36 15.53 -0.13
C LEU A 118 -10.55 16.84 0.66
N ASP A 119 -11.31 17.79 0.11
CA ASP A 119 -11.67 19.04 0.79
C ASP A 119 -12.56 18.74 2.02
N TRP A 120 -13.48 17.78 1.92
CA TRP A 120 -14.27 17.29 3.05
C TRP A 120 -13.40 16.65 4.14
N LEU A 121 -12.49 15.74 3.80
CA LEU A 121 -11.53 15.16 4.76
C LEU A 121 -10.72 16.24 5.46
N ALA A 122 -10.23 17.24 4.71
CA ALA A 122 -9.45 18.34 5.28
C ALA A 122 -10.25 19.19 6.28
N THR A 123 -11.54 19.42 6.04
CA THR A 123 -12.40 20.20 6.96
C THR A 123 -12.87 19.39 8.18
N ARG A 124 -12.78 18.06 8.12
CA ARG A 124 -13.14 17.15 9.22
C ARG A 124 -12.01 16.91 10.24
N GLN A 125 -10.81 17.43 10.00
CA GLN A 125 -9.71 17.29 10.95
C GLN A 125 -10.05 17.98 12.29
N SER A 126 -9.87 17.25 13.38
CA SER A 126 -10.02 17.77 14.75
C SER A 126 -8.87 18.72 15.11
N ALA A 127 -9.05 19.50 16.18
CA ALA A 127 -8.05 20.49 16.62
C ALA A 127 -6.72 19.86 17.06
N ASP A 128 -6.72 18.58 17.44
CA ASP A 128 -5.55 17.77 17.78
C ASP A 128 -4.84 17.19 16.54
N GLY A 129 -5.34 17.47 15.34
CA GLY A 129 -4.81 16.93 14.09
C GLY A 129 -5.35 15.55 13.72
N GLY A 130 -6.26 14.97 14.52
CA GLY A 130 -6.83 13.65 14.30
C GLY A 130 -8.12 13.62 13.47
N TRP A 131 -8.58 12.41 13.17
CA TRP A 131 -9.88 12.12 12.58
C TRP A 131 -10.62 11.05 13.37
N GLU A 132 -11.94 11.21 13.43
CA GLU A 132 -12.87 10.20 13.92
C GLU A 132 -14.08 10.14 13.00
N GLU A 133 -14.79 9.01 13.03
CA GLU A 133 -16.11 8.92 12.43
C GLU A 133 -17.12 9.79 13.17
N ASP A 134 -18.20 10.14 12.47
CA ASP A 134 -19.34 10.78 13.13
C ASP A 134 -19.96 9.83 14.18
N SER A 135 -20.25 10.35 15.38
CA SER A 135 -20.90 9.60 16.46
C SER A 135 -22.20 8.89 16.03
N ALA A 136 -22.93 9.44 15.05
CA ALA A 136 -24.14 8.83 14.50
C ALA A 136 -23.88 7.51 13.77
N LEU A 137 -22.64 7.22 13.38
CA LEU A 137 -22.24 5.98 12.72
C LEU A 137 -21.94 4.85 13.72
N ALA A 138 -21.99 5.10 15.03
CA ALA A 138 -21.54 4.15 16.05
C ALA A 138 -22.22 2.76 15.98
N GLU A 139 -23.49 2.68 15.55
CA GLU A 139 -24.23 1.42 15.44
C GLU A 139 -23.82 0.57 14.23
N VAL A 140 -23.27 1.19 13.19
CA VAL A 140 -22.93 0.53 11.92
C VAL A 140 -21.42 0.48 11.65
N ALA A 141 -20.64 1.26 12.39
CA ALA A 141 -19.20 1.34 12.22
C ALA A 141 -18.52 0.01 12.59
N PRO A 142 -17.62 -0.51 11.73
CA PRO A 142 -16.75 -1.61 12.12
C PRO A 142 -15.78 -1.17 13.23
N ASP A 143 -15.14 -2.13 13.89
CA ASP A 143 -14.26 -1.85 15.04
C ASP A 143 -13.14 -0.83 14.70
N TRP A 144 -12.57 -0.89 13.49
CA TRP A 144 -11.52 0.03 13.05
C TRP A 144 -11.99 1.45 12.73
N ALA A 145 -13.29 1.69 12.68
CA ALA A 145 -13.87 3.01 12.42
C ALA A 145 -14.84 3.42 13.54
N ARG A 146 -14.84 2.73 14.69
CA ARG A 146 -15.79 3.01 15.78
C ARG A 146 -15.55 4.42 16.35
N PRO A 147 -16.56 5.31 16.34
CA PRO A 147 -16.44 6.63 16.95
C PRO A 147 -16.09 6.56 18.44
N GLY A 148 -15.20 7.44 18.90
CA GLY A 148 -14.74 7.50 20.29
C GLY A 148 -13.80 6.36 20.72
N ASP A 149 -13.47 5.41 19.84
CA ASP A 149 -12.43 4.42 20.09
C ASP A 149 -11.04 5.00 19.73
N PRO A 150 -10.09 5.11 20.69
CA PRO A 150 -8.78 5.68 20.41
C PRO A 150 -7.98 4.92 19.34
N GLU A 151 -8.13 3.60 19.25
CA GLU A 151 -7.44 2.78 18.24
C GLU A 151 -8.00 3.10 16.85
N ALA A 152 -9.33 3.21 16.72
CA ALA A 152 -9.99 3.60 15.48
C ALA A 152 -9.59 5.03 15.06
N GLY A 153 -9.59 5.98 15.99
CA GLY A 153 -9.17 7.35 15.72
C GLY A 153 -7.73 7.46 15.23
N PHE A 154 -6.82 6.62 15.75
CA PHE A 154 -5.45 6.55 15.23
C PHE A 154 -5.40 6.03 13.78
N TYR A 155 -6.13 4.95 13.49
CA TYR A 155 -6.21 4.40 12.14
C TYR A 155 -6.80 5.40 11.15
N LEU A 156 -7.91 6.06 11.49
CA LEU A 156 -8.55 7.06 10.65
C LEU A 156 -7.65 8.28 10.41
N THR A 157 -6.89 8.69 11.42
CA THR A 157 -5.89 9.75 11.28
C THR A 157 -4.78 9.37 10.29
N ALA A 158 -4.25 8.15 10.40
CA ALA A 158 -3.23 7.65 9.48
C ALA A 158 -3.79 7.52 8.04
N ASN A 159 -5.02 7.03 7.89
CA ASN A 159 -5.66 6.81 6.59
C ASN A 159 -6.02 8.14 5.88
N ALA A 160 -6.67 9.06 6.58
CA ALA A 160 -7.00 10.38 6.05
C ALA A 160 -5.72 11.18 5.73
N GLY A 161 -4.74 11.16 6.64
CA GLY A 161 -3.43 11.77 6.43
C GLY A 161 -2.70 11.21 5.20
N PHE A 162 -2.78 9.90 4.96
CA PHE A 162 -2.23 9.26 3.78
C PHE A 162 -2.90 9.76 2.49
N TRP A 163 -4.23 9.80 2.43
CA TRP A 163 -4.92 10.24 1.21
C TRP A 163 -4.72 11.73 0.90
N LEU A 164 -4.65 12.58 1.92
CA LEU A 164 -4.31 13.99 1.75
C LEU A 164 -2.86 14.18 1.31
N THR A 165 -1.94 13.33 1.79
CA THR A 165 -0.55 13.27 1.29
C THR A 165 -0.52 12.91 -0.19
N VAL A 166 -1.23 11.86 -0.60
CA VAL A 166 -1.32 11.40 -1.99
C VAL A 166 -1.95 12.47 -2.89
N ALA A 167 -3.02 13.11 -2.45
CA ALA A 167 -3.64 14.21 -3.20
C ALA A 167 -2.70 15.39 -3.42
N GLY A 168 -1.84 15.69 -2.45
CA GLY A 168 -0.80 16.71 -2.57
C GLY A 168 0.29 16.39 -3.60
N LEU A 169 0.44 15.12 -4.00
CA LEU A 169 1.36 14.71 -5.07
C LEU A 169 0.72 14.91 -6.45
N ASP A 170 -0.56 14.57 -6.59
CA ASP A 170 -1.15 14.36 -7.93
C ASP A 170 -2.33 15.29 -8.26
N ALA A 171 -3.23 15.54 -7.30
CA ALA A 171 -4.53 16.17 -7.57
C ALA A 171 -4.56 17.67 -7.22
N ARG A 172 -3.82 18.02 -6.17
CA ARG A 172 -3.73 19.36 -5.59
C ARG A 172 -2.27 19.67 -5.24
N SER A 173 -1.35 19.33 -6.13
CA SER A 173 0.04 19.76 -6.03
C SER A 173 0.05 21.28 -5.86
N ALA A 174 0.82 21.76 -4.88
CA ALA A 174 1.03 23.19 -4.82
C ALA A 174 1.79 23.64 -6.08
N GLY A 175 1.67 24.93 -6.44
CA GLY A 175 2.27 25.44 -7.68
C GLY A 175 3.78 25.18 -7.74
N PRO A 176 4.45 25.42 -8.88
CA PRO A 176 5.85 25.04 -9.10
C PRO A 176 6.87 25.63 -8.10
N LEU A 177 6.45 26.57 -7.26
CA LEU A 177 7.27 27.23 -6.23
C LEU A 177 6.96 26.75 -4.80
N ASP A 178 5.94 25.91 -4.60
CA ASP A 178 5.55 25.37 -3.30
C ASP A 178 5.82 23.87 -3.28
N HIS A 179 6.92 23.51 -2.62
CA HIS A 179 7.41 22.14 -2.51
C HIS A 179 6.95 21.45 -1.23
N ARG A 180 6.00 22.04 -0.48
CA ARG A 180 5.52 21.43 0.76
C ARG A 180 4.75 20.15 0.46
N VAL A 181 5.01 19.14 1.28
CA VAL A 181 4.36 17.84 1.20
C VAL A 181 2.89 17.98 1.60
N GLY A 182 1.99 17.42 0.79
CA GLY A 182 0.54 17.58 0.95
C GLY A 182 -0.06 18.68 0.08
N GLY A 183 0.75 19.47 -0.63
CA GLY A 183 0.27 20.47 -1.59
C GLY A 183 -0.71 21.46 -0.94
N ALA A 184 -1.93 21.57 -1.49
CA ALA A 184 -2.99 22.40 -0.90
C ALA A 184 -3.35 22.01 0.55
N TYR A 185 -3.04 20.79 0.98
CA TYR A 185 -3.36 20.23 2.30
C TYR A 185 -2.15 20.16 3.24
N ALA A 186 -1.02 20.81 2.91
CA ALA A 186 0.23 20.65 3.65
C ALA A 186 0.11 20.86 5.18
N GLY A 187 -0.66 21.86 5.62
CA GLY A 187 -0.89 22.10 7.05
C GLY A 187 -1.67 20.98 7.73
N VAL A 188 -2.70 20.46 7.04
CA VAL A 188 -3.56 19.37 7.53
C VAL A 188 -2.75 18.07 7.65
N VAL A 189 -1.94 17.75 6.64
CA VAL A 189 -1.07 16.57 6.65
C VAL A 189 0.00 16.68 7.75
N GLN A 190 0.59 17.86 7.95
CA GLN A 190 1.58 18.06 9.02
C GLN A 190 0.95 17.85 10.41
N ALA A 191 -0.26 18.35 10.64
CA ALA A 191 -0.97 18.11 11.91
C ALA A 191 -1.28 16.62 12.12
N ALA A 192 -1.69 15.91 11.06
CA ALA A 192 -1.90 14.46 11.11
C ALA A 192 -0.62 13.70 11.50
N ALA A 193 0.52 14.08 10.90
CA ALA A 193 1.82 13.48 11.19
C ALA A 193 2.24 13.69 12.66
N GLN A 194 2.02 14.89 13.21
CA GLN A 194 2.29 15.17 14.62
C GLN A 194 1.38 14.36 15.54
N ALA A 195 0.08 14.32 15.26
CA ALA A 195 -0.90 13.54 16.04
C ALA A 195 -0.55 12.04 16.10
N VAL A 196 -0.06 11.49 14.98
CA VAL A 196 0.45 10.11 14.92
C VAL A 196 1.68 9.96 15.82
N VAL A 197 2.67 10.84 15.69
CA VAL A 197 3.96 10.74 16.40
C VAL A 197 3.82 10.89 17.90
N GLU A 198 2.94 11.78 18.37
CA GLU A 198 2.64 11.96 19.79
C GLU A 198 2.13 10.67 20.46
N ARG A 199 1.57 9.75 19.68
CA ARG A 199 0.99 8.49 20.15
C ARG A 199 1.85 7.26 19.84
N LEU A 200 3.01 7.41 19.19
CA LEU A 200 3.92 6.30 18.93
C LEU A 200 4.65 5.88 20.21
N GLY A 201 4.83 4.56 20.36
CA GLY A 201 5.75 4.01 21.33
C GLY A 201 7.20 4.39 20.98
N PRO A 202 8.11 4.49 21.97
CA PRO A 202 9.52 4.81 21.73
C PRO A 202 10.23 3.85 20.77
N ASP A 203 9.75 2.61 20.66
CA ASP A 203 10.23 1.55 19.78
C ASP A 203 9.61 1.60 18.36
N GLY A 204 8.70 2.55 18.09
CA GLY A 204 7.96 2.63 16.83
C GLY A 204 6.68 1.79 16.80
N SER A 205 6.30 1.16 17.91
CA SER A 205 4.97 0.56 18.04
C SER A 205 3.88 1.63 18.02
N TRP A 206 2.66 1.24 17.63
CA TRP A 206 1.51 2.13 17.61
C TRP A 206 0.29 1.46 18.28
N PRO A 207 -0.56 2.22 18.98
CA PRO A 207 -1.72 1.68 19.68
C PRO A 207 -2.94 1.66 18.75
N SER A 208 -2.90 0.83 17.70
CA SER A 208 -4.01 0.72 16.74
C SER A 208 -3.90 -0.57 15.91
N PHE A 209 -4.88 -0.75 15.02
CA PHE A 209 -4.92 -1.77 13.98
C PHE A 209 -3.65 -1.76 13.13
N LEU A 210 -3.29 -2.94 12.64
CA LEU A 210 -2.07 -3.15 11.88
C LEU A 210 -1.92 -2.20 10.67
N PRO A 211 -2.98 -1.89 9.89
CA PRO A 211 -2.85 -0.99 8.75
C PRO A 211 -2.45 0.44 9.08
N ALA A 212 -2.74 0.91 10.30
CA ALA A 212 -2.34 2.23 10.73
C ALA A 212 -0.81 2.39 10.68
N GLY A 213 -0.04 1.32 10.91
CA GLY A 213 1.42 1.34 10.84
C GLY A 213 1.95 1.76 9.47
N TRP A 214 1.60 1.05 8.39
CA TRP A 214 2.15 1.39 7.08
C TRP A 214 1.59 2.69 6.51
N LEU A 215 0.35 3.06 6.86
CA LEU A 215 -0.22 4.36 6.53
C LEU A 215 0.57 5.48 7.23
N SER A 216 0.82 5.36 8.54
CA SER A 216 1.64 6.29 9.31
C SER A 216 3.07 6.37 8.76
N ALA A 217 3.71 5.23 8.51
CA ALA A 217 5.06 5.19 7.94
C ALA A 217 5.14 5.94 6.61
N ALA A 218 4.12 5.82 5.75
CA ALA A 218 4.03 6.52 4.48
C ALA A 218 3.87 8.04 4.66
N VAL A 219 2.96 8.48 5.55
CA VAL A 219 2.76 9.91 5.86
C VAL A 219 4.05 10.52 6.42
N LEU A 220 4.68 9.87 7.39
CA LEU A 220 5.89 10.34 8.05
C LEU A 220 7.09 10.38 7.12
N HIS A 221 7.24 9.37 6.25
CA HIS A 221 8.27 9.36 5.21
C HIS A 221 8.14 10.58 4.31
N ARG A 222 6.91 10.90 3.88
CA ARG A 222 6.66 12.07 3.03
C ARG A 222 6.89 13.38 3.77
N GLN A 223 6.57 13.48 5.05
CA GLN A 223 6.85 14.66 5.88
C GLN A 223 8.32 14.77 6.34
N ALA A 224 9.23 13.96 5.78
CA ALA A 224 10.64 13.90 6.15
C ALA A 224 10.92 13.57 7.64
N MET A 225 9.94 12.96 8.31
CA MET A 225 10.06 12.39 9.66
C MET A 225 10.62 10.96 9.54
N TYR A 226 11.83 10.86 8.99
CA TYR A 226 12.41 9.61 8.53
C TYR A 226 12.72 8.65 9.68
N ASP A 227 13.13 9.16 10.84
CA ASP A 227 13.45 8.33 12.00
C ASP A 227 12.19 7.67 12.56
N GLU A 228 11.09 8.41 12.69
CA GLU A 228 9.78 7.89 13.11
C GLU A 228 9.27 6.85 12.11
N SER A 229 9.33 7.16 10.81
CA SER A 229 8.94 6.23 9.75
C SER A 229 9.79 4.95 9.80
N ALA A 230 11.10 5.06 9.98
CA ALA A 230 12.01 3.92 10.03
C ALA A 230 11.74 3.01 11.24
N ARG A 231 11.40 3.56 12.42
CA ARG A 231 11.02 2.76 13.59
C ARG A 231 9.75 1.93 13.33
N ILE A 232 8.73 2.53 12.74
CA ILE A 232 7.50 1.81 12.36
C ILE A 232 7.82 0.72 11.33
N GLN A 233 8.63 1.04 10.31
CA GLN A 233 9.02 0.07 9.29
C GLN A 233 9.81 -1.11 9.85
N ALA A 234 10.63 -0.91 10.89
CA ALA A 234 11.33 -2.00 11.59
C ALA A 234 10.32 -2.95 12.26
N VAL A 235 9.34 -2.43 12.98
CA VAL A 235 8.25 -3.23 13.58
C VAL A 235 7.45 -3.98 12.52
N LEU A 236 7.14 -3.32 11.39
CA LEU A 236 6.43 -3.96 10.27
C LEU A 236 7.25 -5.08 9.63
N ALA A 237 8.56 -4.92 9.50
CA ALA A 237 9.43 -5.92 8.89
C ALA A 237 9.44 -7.24 9.66
N GLU A 238 9.34 -7.18 11.00
CA GLU A 238 9.24 -8.36 11.85
C GLU A 238 7.90 -9.10 11.69
N ARG A 239 6.84 -8.37 11.34
CA ARG A 239 5.47 -8.91 11.19
C ARG A 239 5.15 -9.45 9.81
N ILE A 240 5.97 -9.16 8.78
CA ILE A 240 5.72 -9.60 7.39
C ILE A 240 5.35 -11.09 7.26
N PRO A 241 6.07 -12.04 7.90
CA PRO A 241 5.76 -13.46 7.75
C PRO A 241 4.34 -13.85 8.18
N GLU A 242 3.73 -13.06 9.07
CA GLU A 242 2.42 -13.30 9.66
C GLU A 242 1.29 -12.57 8.93
N LEU A 243 1.62 -11.63 8.03
CA LEU A 243 0.60 -10.87 7.31
C LEU A 243 -0.27 -11.77 6.44
N SER A 244 -1.56 -11.45 6.41
CA SER A 244 -2.46 -11.93 5.38
C SER A 244 -1.97 -11.45 4.00
N PRO A 245 -2.35 -12.13 2.91
CA PRO A 245 -2.05 -11.61 1.57
C PRO A 245 -2.67 -10.22 1.33
N ALA A 246 -3.83 -9.91 1.90
CA ALA A 246 -4.49 -8.61 1.75
C ALA A 246 -3.71 -7.48 2.43
N ASP A 247 -3.20 -7.72 3.64
CA ASP A 247 -2.35 -6.79 4.37
C ASP A 247 -0.99 -6.61 3.69
N ALA A 248 -0.37 -7.69 3.21
CA ALA A 248 0.89 -7.60 2.47
C ALA A 248 0.72 -6.78 1.18
N ALA A 249 -0.40 -6.97 0.46
CA ALA A 249 -0.74 -6.18 -0.72
C ALA A 249 -0.93 -4.69 -0.36
N TRP A 250 -1.60 -4.41 0.75
CA TRP A 250 -1.87 -3.04 1.20
C TRP A 250 -0.64 -2.30 1.67
N LEU A 251 0.17 -2.93 2.52
CA LEU A 251 1.44 -2.38 2.93
C LEU A 251 2.29 -2.02 1.70
N ALA A 252 2.48 -2.98 0.78
CA ALA A 252 3.35 -2.77 -0.37
C ALA A 252 2.81 -1.70 -1.34
N ALA A 253 1.51 -1.71 -1.63
CA ALA A 253 0.88 -0.71 -2.49
C ALA A 253 0.93 0.70 -1.88
N THR A 254 0.80 0.82 -0.55
CA THR A 254 0.84 2.09 0.19
C THR A 254 2.23 2.71 0.12
N LEU A 255 3.26 1.98 0.53
CA LEU A 255 4.63 2.49 0.55
C LEU A 255 5.14 2.82 -0.85
N ARG A 256 4.83 1.96 -1.83
CA ARG A 256 5.15 2.24 -3.23
C ARG A 256 4.48 3.52 -3.73
N ARG A 257 3.22 3.77 -3.37
CA ARG A 257 2.48 4.96 -3.82
C ARG A 257 3.14 6.27 -3.42
N VAL A 258 3.81 6.29 -2.26
CA VAL A 258 4.50 7.48 -1.74
C VAL A 258 6.00 7.50 -2.11
N GLY A 259 6.45 6.59 -2.97
CA GLY A 259 7.82 6.57 -3.49
C GLY A 259 8.86 6.09 -2.48
N VAL A 260 8.45 5.27 -1.49
CA VAL A 260 9.41 4.52 -0.67
C VAL A 260 10.21 3.59 -1.59
N GLY A 261 11.53 3.61 -1.47
CA GLY A 261 12.44 3.00 -2.45
C GLY A 261 12.19 1.50 -2.66
N GLU A 262 12.14 1.07 -3.92
CA GLU A 262 11.80 -0.29 -4.35
C GLU A 262 12.73 -1.39 -3.78
N GLU A 263 13.99 -1.01 -3.49
CA GLU A 263 15.02 -1.88 -2.91
C GLU A 263 14.95 -1.97 -1.37
N GLN A 264 14.04 -1.23 -0.73
CA GLN A 264 13.88 -1.31 0.71
C GLN A 264 13.40 -2.69 1.11
N TRP A 265 14.09 -3.27 2.09
CA TRP A 265 13.85 -4.63 2.58
C TRP A 265 12.38 -4.93 2.88
N LEU A 266 11.64 -3.95 3.40
CA LEU A 266 10.22 -4.07 3.72
C LEU A 266 9.37 -4.34 2.47
N LEU A 267 9.58 -3.59 1.38
CA LEU A 267 8.87 -3.80 0.11
C LEU A 267 9.24 -5.13 -0.55
N VAL A 268 10.54 -5.48 -0.55
CA VAL A 268 11.02 -6.76 -1.09
C VAL A 268 10.38 -7.93 -0.33
N SER A 269 10.35 -7.85 1.00
CA SER A 269 9.78 -8.89 1.85
C SER A 269 8.27 -9.00 1.69
N ALA A 270 7.55 -7.88 1.54
CA ALA A 270 6.11 -7.90 1.29
C ALA A 270 5.77 -8.52 -0.07
N ARG A 271 6.54 -8.22 -1.13
CA ARG A 271 6.38 -8.86 -2.44
C ARG A 271 6.68 -10.35 -2.42
N ARG A 272 7.68 -10.76 -1.65
CA ARG A 272 7.96 -12.17 -1.43
C ARG A 272 6.78 -12.86 -0.73
N ARG A 273 6.20 -12.23 0.30
CA ARG A 273 5.00 -12.74 0.98
C ARG A 273 3.83 -12.89 0.01
N LEU A 274 3.63 -11.93 -0.90
CA LEU A 274 2.63 -12.03 -1.96
C LEU A 274 2.88 -13.21 -2.90
N ALA A 275 4.13 -13.43 -3.31
CA ALA A 275 4.46 -14.57 -4.15
C ALA A 275 4.25 -15.93 -3.46
N GLU A 276 4.50 -16.01 -2.15
CA GLU A 276 4.29 -17.22 -1.34
C GLU A 276 2.80 -17.51 -1.08
N THR A 277 1.93 -16.50 -1.18
CA THR A 277 0.50 -16.59 -0.86
C THR A 277 -0.41 -16.49 -2.07
N GLN A 278 0.15 -16.34 -3.28
CA GLN A 278 -0.64 -16.31 -4.51
C GLN A 278 -1.29 -17.68 -4.76
N ARG A 279 -2.60 -17.67 -5.00
CA ARG A 279 -3.35 -18.90 -5.33
C ARG A 279 -3.03 -19.36 -6.75
N SER A 280 -3.33 -20.63 -7.03
CA SER A 280 -3.12 -21.22 -8.36
C SER A 280 -3.98 -20.61 -9.47
N ASP A 281 -5.06 -19.91 -9.13
CA ASP A 281 -5.89 -19.17 -10.09
C ASP A 281 -5.39 -17.73 -10.33
N GLY A 282 -4.28 -17.34 -9.70
CA GLY A 282 -3.64 -16.05 -9.82
C GLY A 282 -4.11 -15.00 -8.81
N GLY A 283 -5.20 -15.26 -8.07
CA GLY A 283 -5.74 -14.33 -7.08
C GLY A 283 -5.11 -14.45 -5.70
N TRP A 284 -5.53 -13.57 -4.81
CA TRP A 284 -5.24 -13.60 -3.37
C TRP A 284 -6.53 -13.51 -2.57
N ASP A 285 -6.55 -14.17 -1.41
CA ASP A 285 -7.68 -14.11 -0.49
C ASP A 285 -7.82 -12.71 0.13
N SER A 286 -9.05 -12.24 0.26
CA SER A 286 -9.38 -11.08 1.09
C SER A 286 -9.73 -11.47 2.53
N ASP A 287 -9.33 -10.63 3.48
CA ASP A 287 -9.74 -10.75 4.89
C ASP A 287 -11.24 -10.46 5.09
N ASP A 288 -11.87 -9.74 4.14
CA ASP A 288 -13.30 -9.42 4.12
C ASP A 288 -14.16 -10.47 3.41
N GLY A 289 -13.54 -11.56 2.94
CA GLY A 289 -14.18 -12.67 2.24
C GLY A 289 -14.05 -12.64 0.72
N HIS A 290 -14.32 -13.80 0.11
CA HIS A 290 -14.03 -14.10 -1.31
C HIS A 290 -14.59 -13.12 -2.35
N GLN A 291 -15.69 -12.42 -2.04
CA GLN A 291 -16.26 -11.39 -2.91
C GLN A 291 -15.34 -10.18 -3.10
N PHE A 292 -14.35 -9.99 -2.21
CA PHE A 292 -13.36 -8.91 -2.27
C PHE A 292 -11.98 -9.38 -2.78
N ASP A 293 -11.83 -10.64 -3.19
CA ASP A 293 -10.56 -11.16 -3.73
C ASP A 293 -10.06 -10.35 -4.93
N VAL A 294 -10.96 -9.83 -5.77
CA VAL A 294 -10.60 -8.99 -6.92
C VAL A 294 -9.96 -7.70 -6.47
N HIS A 295 -10.50 -7.05 -5.43
CA HIS A 295 -9.93 -5.84 -4.86
C HIS A 295 -8.55 -6.08 -4.26
N THR A 296 -8.38 -7.17 -3.50
CA THR A 296 -7.06 -7.58 -2.99
C THR A 296 -6.08 -7.85 -4.12
N THR A 297 -6.52 -8.53 -5.18
CA THR A 297 -5.69 -8.84 -6.35
C THR A 297 -5.27 -7.58 -7.11
N LEU A 298 -6.16 -6.60 -7.29
CA LEU A 298 -5.82 -5.28 -7.86
C LEU A 298 -4.75 -4.56 -7.04
N ARG A 299 -4.87 -4.63 -5.71
CA ARG A 299 -3.89 -4.04 -4.78
C ARG A 299 -2.54 -4.74 -4.88
N ALA A 300 -2.51 -6.07 -4.98
CA ALA A 300 -1.29 -6.84 -5.21
C ALA A 300 -0.63 -6.51 -6.56
N VAL A 301 -1.43 -6.39 -7.63
CA VAL A 301 -0.94 -5.94 -8.95
C VAL A 301 -0.28 -4.56 -8.82
N ARG A 302 -0.93 -3.59 -8.16
CA ARG A 302 -0.38 -2.26 -7.92
C ARG A 302 0.94 -2.29 -7.12
N ALA A 303 1.06 -3.19 -6.14
CA ALA A 303 2.27 -3.38 -5.35
C ALA A 303 3.44 -3.96 -6.16
N CYS A 304 3.14 -4.77 -7.18
CA CYS A 304 4.14 -5.55 -7.92
C CYS A 304 4.45 -5.02 -9.32
N LEU A 305 3.62 -4.16 -9.90
CA LEU A 305 3.91 -3.52 -11.17
C LEU A 305 5.17 -2.67 -11.04
N THR A 306 6.15 -2.92 -11.91
CA THR A 306 7.28 -2.00 -12.07
C THR A 306 6.77 -0.67 -12.63
N PRO A 307 7.31 0.48 -12.19
CA PRO A 307 7.03 1.74 -12.86
C PRO A 307 7.38 1.56 -14.35
N SER A 308 6.38 1.68 -15.23
CA SER A 308 6.66 1.83 -16.65
C SER A 308 7.57 3.05 -16.78
N THR A 309 8.75 2.88 -17.35
CA THR A 309 9.57 4.00 -17.81
C THR A 309 8.77 4.71 -18.90
N VAL A 310 7.91 5.65 -18.51
CA VAL A 310 7.30 6.58 -19.45
C VAL A 310 8.44 7.51 -19.89
N PRO A 311 8.79 7.57 -21.18
CA PRO A 311 9.70 8.59 -21.66
C PRO A 311 9.02 9.96 -21.50
N ASP A 312 9.79 10.93 -21.02
CA ASP A 312 9.43 12.36 -20.95
C ASP A 312 8.81 12.89 -22.25
#